data_AF-A0AA37QFA2-F1
#
_entry.id   AF-A0AA37QFA2-F1
#
_cell.length_a   1.000
_cell.length_b   1.000
_cell.length_c   1.000
_cell.angle_alpha   90.00
_cell.angle_beta   90.00
_cell.angle_gamma   90.00
#
_symmetry.space_group_name_H-M   'P 1'
#
loop_
_entity.id
_entity.type
_entity.pdbx_description
1 polymer ?
#
loop_
_entity_poly.entity_id
_entity_poly.type
_entity_poly.pdbx_seq_one_letter_code
_entity_poly.pdbx_strand_id
1 'polypeptide(L)'
;MGAGVESTSSYTCPGCGYHVDRMVSGYAAGPETQVVGVSCDDCRALRIARIPGRPTEASAHAAAAAVAAGHIPAGVRCPHSARHHLTLWTAPGPCPRCGTTLRQEKERQRRD
;
A
#
# COMPACT_ATOMS: atom_id res chain seq x y z
N MET A 1 -5.01 22.08 5.07
CA MET A 1 -6.00 21.06 4.66
C MET A 1 -5.26 19.94 3.95
N GLY A 2 -5.32 18.73 4.48
CA GLY A 2 -4.63 17.57 3.93
C GLY A 2 -4.66 16.44 4.95
N ALA A 3 -5.81 15.78 5.10
CA ALA A 3 -5.92 14.54 5.86
C ALA A 3 -5.19 13.45 5.08
N GLY A 4 -3.86 13.45 5.19
CA GLY A 4 -3.00 12.44 4.61
C GLY A 4 -3.22 11.13 5.35
N VAL A 5 -3.36 10.04 4.60
CA VAL A 5 -3.41 8.66 5.10
C VAL A 5 -2.44 8.44 6.28
N GLU A 6 -2.98 8.46 7.50
CA GLU A 6 -2.22 8.65 8.75
C GLU A 6 -1.38 7.44 9.19
N SER A 7 -1.23 6.42 8.33
CA SER A 7 -0.57 5.16 8.67
C SER A 7 0.33 4.65 7.54
N THR A 8 1.17 5.53 7.00
CA THR A 8 2.26 5.11 6.13
C THR A 8 3.50 4.80 6.94
N SER A 9 4.23 3.75 6.57
CA SER A 9 5.52 3.40 7.16
C SER A 9 6.59 3.20 6.09
N SER A 10 7.85 3.36 6.50
CA SER A 10 9.01 3.05 5.67
C SER A 10 9.44 1.59 5.82
N TYR A 11 9.89 0.99 4.72
CA TYR A 11 10.37 -0.39 4.68
C TYR A 11 11.65 -0.51 3.87
N THR A 12 12.61 -1.29 4.38
CA THR A 12 13.89 -1.57 3.73
C THR A 12 14.10 -3.08 3.59
N CYS A 13 14.53 -3.53 2.42
CA CYS A 13 14.86 -4.91 2.12
C CYS A 13 16.30 -5.20 2.53
N PRO A 14 16.55 -6.12 3.49
CA PRO A 14 17.91 -6.49 3.85
C PRO A 14 18.63 -7.31 2.76
N GLY A 15 17.90 -7.95 1.85
CA GLY A 15 18.47 -8.76 0.77
C GLY A 15 19.06 -7.96 -0.39
N CYS A 16 18.26 -7.07 -1.01
CA CYS A 16 18.65 -6.32 -2.20
C CYS A 16 18.75 -4.79 -2.00
N GLY A 17 18.53 -4.28 -0.78
CA GLY A 17 18.55 -2.84 -0.49
C GLY A 17 17.36 -2.04 -1.01
N TYR A 18 16.32 -2.69 -1.57
CA TYR A 18 15.08 -2.02 -1.94
C TYR A 18 14.49 -1.23 -0.76
N HIS A 19 14.09 0.01 -0.99
CA HIS A 19 13.55 0.89 0.03
C HIS A 19 12.25 1.55 -0.45
N VAL A 20 11.30 1.75 0.46
CA VAL A 20 10.08 2.52 0.25
C VAL A 20 9.74 3.31 1.50
N ASP A 21 9.67 4.64 1.41
CA ASP A 21 9.43 5.51 2.58
C ASP A 21 7.96 5.62 3.01
N ARG A 22 7.03 5.46 2.07
CA ARG A 22 5.60 5.70 2.32
C ARG A 22 4.78 4.55 1.78
N MET A 23 4.53 3.58 2.64
CA MET A 23 3.71 2.43 2.31
C MET A 23 2.61 2.22 3.34
N VAL A 24 1.39 2.00 2.86
CA VAL A 24 0.26 1.57 3.69
C VAL A 24 0.29 0.05 3.77
N SER A 25 0.15 -0.49 4.99
CA SER A 25 -0.07 -1.92 5.19
C SER A 25 -1.56 -2.22 5.07
N GLY A 26 -2.00 -2.82 3.96
CA GLY A 26 -3.43 -3.07 3.72
C GLY A 26 -4.16 -1.80 3.30
N TYR A 27 -5.22 -1.42 4.02
CA TYR A 27 -6.16 -0.36 3.66
C TYR A 27 -6.05 0.86 4.57
N ALA A 28 -6.18 2.06 4.00
CA ALA A 28 -6.33 3.30 4.75
C ALA A 28 -7.31 4.23 4.04
N ALA A 29 -8.11 4.96 4.81
CA ALA A 29 -9.01 5.98 4.29
C ALA A 29 -8.98 7.25 5.12
N GLY A 30 -9.07 8.36 4.41
CA GLY A 30 -9.40 9.67 4.95
C GLY A 30 -10.74 10.16 4.39
N PRO A 31 -11.17 11.38 4.73
CA PRO A 31 -12.49 11.92 4.36
C PRO A 31 -12.73 12.05 2.84
N GLU A 32 -11.66 12.12 2.05
CA GLU A 32 -11.75 12.32 0.60
C GLU A 32 -11.04 11.26 -0.22
N THR A 33 -10.21 10.43 0.42
CA THR A 33 -9.37 9.46 -0.27
C THR A 33 -9.36 8.14 0.46
N GLN A 34 -9.32 7.06 -0.32
CA GLN A 34 -9.14 5.70 0.17
C GLN A 34 -8.03 5.07 -0.66
N VAL A 35 -7.12 4.39 0.02
CA VAL A 35 -5.93 3.82 -0.59
C VAL A 35 -5.65 2.44 -0.05
N VAL A 36 -4.86 1.70 -0.82
CA VAL A 36 -4.42 0.35 -0.46
C VAL A 36 -2.96 0.17 -0.83
N GLY A 37 -2.22 -0.55 0.01
CA GLY A 37 -0.88 -1.03 -0.30
C GLY A 37 -0.91 -2.18 -1.30
N VAL A 38 -0.22 -2.03 -2.42
CA VAL A 38 -0.09 -3.09 -3.43
C VAL A 38 1.38 -3.33 -3.79
N SER A 39 1.66 -4.57 -4.15
CA SER A 39 2.87 -4.95 -4.86
C SER A 39 2.54 -5.09 -6.34
N CYS A 40 3.38 -4.54 -7.22
CA CYS A 40 3.27 -4.74 -8.65
C CYS A 40 4.40 -5.66 -9.12
N ASP A 41 4.06 -6.82 -9.64
CA ASP A 41 5.02 -7.84 -10.06
C ASP A 41 5.83 -7.38 -11.27
N ASP A 42 5.16 -6.81 -12.27
CA ASP A 42 5.82 -6.31 -13.49
C ASP A 42 6.75 -5.11 -13.20
N CYS A 43 6.33 -4.21 -12.31
CA CYS A 43 7.15 -3.05 -11.93
C CYS A 43 8.22 -3.40 -10.88
N ARG A 44 8.12 -4.57 -10.24
CA ARG A 44 8.93 -4.98 -9.09
C ARG A 44 9.03 -3.90 -8.01
N ALA A 45 7.88 -3.32 -7.65
CA ALA A 45 7.81 -2.21 -6.70
C ALA A 45 6.52 -2.24 -5.86
N LEU A 46 6.64 -1.84 -4.60
CA LEU A 46 5.52 -1.54 -3.71
C LEU A 46 5.01 -0.13 -3.94
N ARG A 47 3.68 0.03 -3.89
CA ARG A 47 3.02 1.31 -4.14
C ARG A 47 1.74 1.45 -3.33
N ILE A 48 1.42 2.69 -2.99
CA ILE A 48 0.09 3.06 -2.53
C ILE A 48 -0.79 3.31 -3.77
N ALA A 49 -1.83 2.52 -3.95
CA ALA A 49 -2.81 2.70 -5.00
C ALA A 49 -4.07 3.37 -4.46
N ARG A 50 -4.62 4.33 -5.23
CA ARG A 50 -5.89 4.97 -4.90
C ARG A 50 -7.04 4.07 -5.32
N ILE A 51 -8.02 3.92 -4.44
CA ILE A 51 -9.31 3.31 -4.76
C ILE A 51 -10.19 4.43 -5.31
N PRO A 52 -10.77 4.27 -6.51
CA PRO A 52 -11.55 5.33 -7.15
C PRO A 52 -12.85 5.61 -6.38
N GLY A 53 -13.28 6.88 -6.44
CA GLY A 53 -14.50 7.36 -5.79
C GLY A 53 -14.28 7.89 -4.38
N ARG A 54 -15.16 8.81 -3.97
CA ARG A 54 -15.14 9.38 -2.61
C ARG A 54 -15.47 8.25 -1.61
N PRO A 55 -14.71 8.12 -0.53
CA PRO A 55 -15.04 7.14 0.51
C PRO A 55 -16.38 7.49 1.16
N THR A 56 -17.32 6.56 1.06
CA THR A 56 -18.54 6.49 1.86
C THR A 56 -18.36 5.37 2.88
N GLU A 57 -19.19 5.31 3.93
CA GLU A 57 -19.13 4.20 4.89
C GLU A 57 -19.26 2.83 4.19
N ALA A 58 -20.21 2.71 3.27
CA ALA A 58 -20.42 1.48 2.50
C ALA A 58 -19.21 1.11 1.62
N SER A 59 -18.66 2.06 0.87
CA SER A 59 -17.50 1.78 0.01
C SER A 59 -16.23 1.48 0.83
N ALA A 60 -16.05 2.18 1.95
CA ALA A 60 -14.92 1.93 2.84
C ALA A 60 -15.01 0.55 3.50
N HIS A 61 -16.21 0.16 3.95
CA HIS A 61 -16.45 -1.17 4.48
C HIS A 61 -16.19 -2.27 3.43
N ALA A 62 -16.69 -2.09 2.21
CA ALA A 62 -16.45 -3.03 1.11
C ALA A 62 -14.96 -3.13 0.75
N ALA A 63 -14.24 -2.02 0.70
CA ALA A 63 -12.81 -2.01 0.44
C ALA A 63 -12.02 -2.71 1.56
N ALA A 64 -12.34 -2.43 2.82
CA ALA A 64 -11.71 -3.08 3.97
C ALA A 64 -11.98 -4.59 3.98
N ALA A 65 -13.21 -5.01 3.69
CA ALA A 65 -13.58 -6.43 3.59
C ALA A 65 -12.85 -7.14 2.45
N ALA A 66 -12.72 -6.51 1.27
CA ALA A 66 -11.95 -7.04 0.15
C ALA A 66 -10.48 -7.25 0.55
N VAL A 67 -9.87 -6.24 1.18
CA VAL A 67 -8.48 -6.31 1.65
C VAL A 67 -8.30 -7.41 2.72
N ALA A 68 -9.24 -7.54 3.66
CA ALA A 68 -9.21 -8.60 4.67
C ALA A 68 -9.32 -10.01 4.05
N ALA A 69 -10.04 -10.14 2.95
CA ALA A 69 -10.15 -11.38 2.17
C ALA A 69 -8.96 -11.61 1.21
N GLY A 70 -7.95 -10.73 1.20
CA GLY A 70 -6.79 -10.82 0.29
C GLY A 70 -7.07 -10.38 -1.14
N HIS A 71 -8.20 -9.72 -1.39
CA HIS A 71 -8.59 -9.22 -2.70
C HIS A 71 -8.18 -7.76 -2.90
N ILE A 72 -7.86 -7.41 -4.14
CA ILE A 72 -7.64 -6.02 -4.54
C ILE A 72 -9.00 -5.35 -4.74
N PRO A 73 -9.27 -4.20 -4.08
CA PRO A 73 -10.49 -3.44 -4.29
C PRO A 73 -10.71 -3.06 -5.76
N ALA A 74 -11.97 -3.00 -6.18
CA ALA A 74 -12.32 -2.71 -7.57
C ALA A 74 -11.76 -1.37 -8.05
N GLY A 75 -11.31 -1.34 -9.31
CA GLY A 75 -10.78 -0.12 -9.95
C GLY A 75 -9.35 0.25 -9.58
N VAL A 76 -8.71 -0.46 -8.64
CA VAL A 76 -7.27 -0.31 -8.37
C VAL A 76 -6.46 -0.79 -9.59
N ARG A 77 -5.52 0.04 -10.04
CA ARG A 77 -4.67 -0.20 -11.22
C ARG A 77 -3.25 0.29 -10.97
N CYS A 78 -2.29 -0.30 -11.68
CA CYS A 78 -0.92 0.20 -11.69
C CYS A 78 -0.86 1.49 -12.52
N PRO A 79 -0.18 2.55 -12.04
CA PRO A 79 -0.13 3.82 -12.76
C PRO A 79 0.71 3.76 -14.05
N HIS A 80 1.55 2.74 -14.23
CA HIS A 80 2.30 2.56 -15.47
C HIS A 80 1.50 1.83 -16.55
N SER A 81 0.62 0.91 -16.16
CA SER A 81 -0.15 0.10 -17.10
C SER A 81 -1.31 -0.60 -16.40
N ALA A 82 -2.49 -0.55 -17.01
CA ALA A 82 -3.65 -1.29 -16.52
C ALA A 82 -3.51 -2.82 -16.64
N ARG A 83 -2.51 -3.31 -17.37
CA ARG A 83 -2.25 -4.74 -17.59
C ARG A 83 -1.28 -5.36 -16.58
N HIS A 84 -0.62 -4.54 -15.75
CA HIS A 84 0.31 -5.08 -14.78
C HIS A 84 -0.42 -5.84 -13.67
N HIS A 85 0.19 -6.93 -13.25
CA HIS A 85 -0.26 -7.77 -12.16
C HIS A 85 0.03 -7.09 -10.84
N LEU A 86 -1.05 -6.79 -10.13
CA LEU A 86 -1.01 -6.28 -8.78
C LEU A 86 -1.38 -7.39 -7.82
N THR A 87 -0.74 -7.42 -6.66
CA THR A 87 -1.15 -8.20 -5.50
C THR A 87 -1.30 -7.29 -4.29
N LEU A 88 -2.20 -7.65 -3.38
CA LEU A 88 -2.32 -6.94 -2.11
C LEU A 88 -1.01 -7.07 -1.33
N TRP A 89 -0.55 -5.98 -0.73
CA TRP A 89 0.62 -6.00 0.13
C TRP A 89 0.26 -5.62 1.56
N THR A 90 0.67 -6.46 2.50
CA THR A 90 0.49 -6.28 3.95
C THR A 90 1.85 -6.44 4.63
N ALA A 91 2.07 -5.68 5.70
CA ALA A 91 3.33 -5.66 6.41
C ALA A 91 3.42 -6.74 7.51
N PRO A 92 4.62 -7.27 7.79
CA PRO A 92 5.82 -7.21 6.95
C PRO A 92 5.70 -8.19 5.77
N GLY A 93 5.66 -7.65 4.55
CA GLY A 93 5.48 -8.43 3.32
C GLY A 93 6.78 -8.69 2.55
N PRO A 94 6.74 -9.53 1.50
CA PRO A 94 7.91 -9.83 0.67
C PRO A 94 8.37 -8.62 -0.13
N CYS A 95 9.69 -8.54 -0.36
CA CYS A 95 10.28 -7.57 -1.28
C CYS A 95 9.87 -7.92 -2.72
N PRO A 96 9.36 -6.96 -3.50
CA PRO A 96 8.93 -7.21 -4.88
C PRO A 96 10.09 -7.45 -5.86
N ARG A 97 11.34 -7.29 -5.41
CA ARG A 97 12.54 -7.49 -6.25
C ARG A 97 13.23 -8.83 -6.03
N CYS A 98 13.24 -9.33 -4.78
CA CYS A 98 14.00 -10.53 -4.42
C CYS A 98 13.25 -11.49 -3.51
N GLY A 99 12.00 -11.20 -3.14
CA GLY A 99 11.17 -12.06 -2.28
C GLY A 99 11.49 -12.00 -0.79
N THR A 100 12.66 -11.48 -0.39
CA THR A 100 13.04 -11.35 1.03
C THR A 100 12.06 -10.47 1.80
N THR A 101 11.64 -10.89 2.99
CA THR A 101 10.75 -10.09 3.85
C THR A 101 11.34 -8.72 4.17
N LEU A 102 10.57 -7.67 3.91
CA LEU A 102 10.98 -6.30 4.20
C LEU A 102 10.99 -6.03 5.71
N ARG A 103 11.91 -5.19 6.15
CA ARG A 103 11.98 -4.69 7.53
C ARG A 103 11.34 -3.32 7.59
N GLN A 104 10.38 -3.14 8.49
CA GLN A 104 9.86 -1.81 8.80
C GLN A 104 10.96 -1.01 9.47
N GLU A 105 11.19 0.20 9.00
CA GLU A 105 12.07 1.12 9.70
C GLU A 105 11.28 1.70 10.88
N LYS A 106 11.86 1.62 12.08
CA LYS A 106 11.26 2.28 13.25
C LYS A 106 11.16 3.76 12.92
N GLU A 107 9.95 4.32 13.04
CA GLU A 107 9.71 5.73 12.84
C GLU A 107 10.69 6.52 13.73
N ARG A 108 11.73 7.10 13.13
CA ARG A 108 12.61 8.02 13.83
C ARG A 108 11.77 9.27 14.07
N GLN A 109 11.10 9.34 15.22
CA GLN A 109 10.55 10.58 15.73
C GLN A 109 11.65 11.62 15.68
N ARG A 110 11.54 12.58 14.74
CA ARG A 110 12.26 13.84 14.82
C ARG A 110 11.68 14.56 16.04
N ARG A 111 12.27 14.26 17.18
CA ARG A 111 12.12 15.00 18.43
C ARG A 111 13.03 16.21 18.27
N ASP A 112 12.45 17.34 17.87
CA ASP A 112 13.05 18.66 18.07
C ASP A 112 12.70 19.11 19.50
#